data_AF-A0A8T2RVY5-F1
#
_entry.id   AF-A0A8T2RVY5-F1
#
_cell.length_a   1.000
_cell.length_b   1.000
_cell.length_c   1.000
_cell.angle_alpha   90.00
_cell.angle_beta   90.00
_cell.angle_gamma   90.00
#
_symmetry.space_group_name_H-M   'P 1'
#
loop_
_entity.id
_entity.type
_entity.pdbx_description
1 polymer ?
#
loop_
_entity_poly.entity_id
_entity_poly.type
_entity_poly.pdbx_seq_one_letter_code
_entity_poly.pdbx_strand_id
1 'polypeptide(L)'
;MESQLHIRDSRRAYCASLDISKGIIRCPNQKSAKWLVQMQNKPGRMVRDRKTRKGGACAQDGGWGETCSSYIDPKLRGWCQASTASQTAWALQGLLAAGDALGEYEEDAIHLGVKFLLSTQRGDGSWHEAYFTGTGFAGHIYLRYHMYAQHFSLSALSPYRRHVQNGKIRKSSWLKM
;
A
#
# COMPACT_ATOMS: atom_id res chain seq x y z
N MET A 1 -24.16 0.68 -2.43
CA MET A 1 -23.09 0.85 -3.45
C MET A 1 -21.76 0.63 -2.75
N GLU A 2 -21.35 -0.63 -2.63
CA GLU A 2 -20.09 -1.01 -2.02
C GLU A 2 -18.96 -0.77 -3.03
N SER A 3 -18.06 0.17 -2.75
CA SER A 3 -16.76 0.19 -3.42
C SER A 3 -15.91 -0.94 -2.84
N GLN A 4 -16.17 -2.17 -3.26
CA GLN A 4 -15.37 -3.35 -2.89
C GLN A 4 -13.93 -3.13 -3.40
N LEU A 5 -13.01 -2.84 -2.47
CA LEU A 5 -11.57 -2.89 -2.75
C LEU A 5 -11.22 -4.33 -3.15
N HIS A 6 -11.02 -4.56 -4.45
CA HIS A 6 -10.64 -5.87 -4.96
C HIS A 6 -9.12 -6.08 -4.84
N ILE A 7 -8.66 -6.39 -3.62
CA ILE A 7 -7.58 -7.37 -3.42
C ILE A 7 -8.28 -8.70 -3.10
N ARG A 8 -9.09 -9.23 -4.04
CA ARG A 8 -9.73 -10.55 -3.87
C ARG A 8 -8.99 -11.59 -4.69
N ASP A 9 -8.44 -12.58 -3.99
CA ASP A 9 -8.42 -13.96 -4.44
C ASP A 9 -9.55 -14.68 -3.69
N SER A 10 -10.53 -15.22 -4.42
CA SER A 10 -11.68 -15.94 -3.86
C SER A 10 -11.33 -17.28 -3.19
N ARG A 11 -10.05 -17.68 -3.16
CA ARG A 11 -9.62 -18.93 -2.52
C ARG A 11 -8.55 -18.77 -1.44
N ARG A 12 -7.98 -17.58 -1.25
CA ARG A 12 -7.00 -17.28 -0.19
C ARG A 12 -7.19 -15.83 0.29
N ALA A 13 -7.75 -15.67 1.48
CA ALA A 13 -7.98 -14.38 2.11
C ALA A 13 -6.66 -13.63 2.39
N TYR A 14 -6.25 -12.79 1.45
CA TYR A 14 -5.29 -11.71 1.65
C TYR A 14 -6.06 -10.42 2.00
N CYS A 15 -6.97 -10.50 2.98
CA CYS A 15 -7.90 -9.41 3.27
C CYS A 15 -7.22 -8.32 4.10
N ALA A 16 -7.03 -7.16 3.47
CA ALA A 16 -7.35 -5.88 4.07
C ALA A 16 -8.82 -5.59 3.71
N SER A 17 -9.80 -5.96 4.55
CA SER A 17 -11.18 -5.52 4.31
C SER A 17 -11.34 -4.11 4.87
N LEU A 18 -11.55 -3.13 3.99
CA LEU A 18 -11.92 -1.77 4.39
C LEU A 18 -13.38 -1.82 4.87
N ASP A 19 -13.58 -1.75 6.18
CA ASP A 19 -14.91 -1.44 6.72
C ASP A 19 -15.13 0.07 6.55
N ILE A 20 -15.82 0.44 5.46
CA ILE A 20 -16.11 1.84 5.13
C ILE A 20 -16.92 2.52 6.25
N SER A 21 -17.74 1.75 7.00
CA SER A 21 -18.53 2.30 8.12
C SER A 21 -17.66 2.75 9.30
N LYS A 22 -16.44 2.23 9.41
CA LYS A 22 -15.49 2.54 10.48
C LYS A 22 -14.21 3.23 10.00
N GLY A 23 -13.99 3.29 8.70
CA GLY A 23 -12.74 3.79 8.10
C GLY A 23 -11.51 2.95 8.49
N ILE A 24 -11.69 1.69 8.89
CA ILE A 24 -10.62 0.81 9.40
C ILE A 24 -10.37 -0.33 8.40
N ILE A 25 -9.10 -0.52 8.04
CA ILE A 25 -8.63 -1.72 7.37
C ILE A 25 -8.42 -2.80 8.42
N ARG A 26 -9.08 -3.96 8.27
CA ARG A 26 -8.80 -5.14 9.11
C ARG A 26 -7.95 -6.14 8.33
N CYS A 27 -6.78 -6.46 8.86
CA CYS A 27 -5.94 -7.58 8.43
C CYS A 27 -5.90 -8.65 9.53
N PRO A 28 -6.75 -9.69 9.46
CA PRO A 28 -6.92 -10.62 10.57
C PRO A 28 -5.88 -11.74 10.63
N ASN A 29 -4.91 -11.81 9.71
CA ASN A 29 -3.98 -12.94 9.67
C ASN A 29 -2.53 -12.55 9.30
N GLN A 30 -1.59 -13.29 9.90
CA GLN A 30 -0.15 -13.14 9.70
C GLN A 30 0.27 -13.39 8.24
N LYS A 31 -0.47 -14.22 7.49
CA LYS A 31 -0.19 -14.53 6.08
C LYS A 31 -0.31 -13.30 5.18
N SER A 32 -1.28 -12.42 5.46
CA SER A 32 -1.51 -11.19 4.70
C SER A 32 -0.41 -10.17 4.98
N ALA A 33 -0.01 -10.00 6.24
CA ALA A 33 1.10 -9.14 6.62
C ALA A 33 2.41 -9.59 5.94
N LYS A 34 2.75 -10.88 6.06
CA LYS A 34 3.93 -11.46 5.41
C LYS A 34 3.91 -11.31 3.89
N TRP A 35 2.73 -11.39 3.26
CA TRP A 35 2.60 -11.16 1.83
C TRP A 35 2.89 -9.71 1.44
N LEU A 36 2.43 -8.72 2.23
CA LEU A 36 2.76 -7.31 2.00
C LEU A 36 4.26 -7.05 2.11
N VAL A 37 4.91 -7.60 3.14
CA VAL A 37 6.37 -7.54 3.31
C VAL A 37 7.08 -8.20 2.11
N GLN A 38 6.59 -9.35 1.65
CA GLN A 38 7.13 -10.01 0.48
C GLN A 38 6.99 -9.13 -0.78
N MET A 39 5.86 -8.46 -0.98
CA MET A 39 5.65 -7.58 -2.14
C MET A 39 6.60 -6.39 -2.14
N GLN A 40 6.81 -5.77 -0.97
CA GLN A 40 7.75 -4.65 -0.83
C GLN A 40 9.18 -5.06 -1.17
N ASN A 41 9.57 -6.29 -0.85
CA ASN A 41 10.91 -6.82 -1.09
C ASN A 41 11.06 -7.59 -2.41
N LYS A 42 10.02 -7.64 -3.25
CA LYS A 42 10.10 -8.39 -4.52
C LYS A 42 11.14 -7.73 -5.43
N PRO A 43 12.15 -8.45 -5.94
CA PRO A 43 13.07 -7.87 -6.90
C PRO A 43 12.29 -7.38 -8.12
N GLY A 44 12.58 -6.14 -8.54
CA GLY A 44 11.88 -5.49 -9.65
C GLY A 44 11.91 -6.37 -10.89
N ARG A 45 10.81 -7.07 -11.17
CA ARG A 45 10.72 -7.89 -12.37
C ARG A 45 10.68 -6.97 -13.58
N MET A 46 11.63 -7.18 -14.50
CA MET A 46 11.52 -6.68 -15.86
C MET A 46 10.36 -7.41 -16.54
N VAL A 47 9.17 -6.83 -16.49
CA VAL A 47 8.10 -7.21 -17.41
C VAL A 47 8.42 -6.50 -18.73
N ARG A 48 8.76 -7.27 -19.77
CA ARG A 48 8.92 -6.73 -21.13
C ARG A 48 7.56 -6.26 -21.63
N ASP A 49 7.22 -5.00 -21.39
CA ASP A 49 6.25 -4.32 -22.24
C ASP A 49 6.92 -4.06 -23.61
N ARG A 50 6.23 -4.36 -24.72
CA ARG A 50 6.72 -4.15 -26.09
C ARG A 50 7.01 -2.67 -26.40
N LYS A 51 6.52 -1.73 -25.57
CA LYS A 51 6.70 -0.28 -25.79
C LYS A 51 7.56 0.45 -24.74
N THR A 52 7.70 -0.05 -23.51
CA THR A 52 8.50 0.63 -22.48
C THR A 52 9.46 -0.32 -21.76
N ARG A 53 10.77 -0.12 -21.97
CA ARG A 53 11.86 -0.84 -21.26
C ARG A 53 12.06 -0.29 -19.83
N LYS A 54 11.07 -0.36 -18.96
CA LYS A 54 11.26 -0.03 -17.53
C LYS A 54 10.77 -1.18 -16.66
N GLY A 55 11.70 -1.79 -15.92
CA GLY A 55 11.38 -2.77 -14.88
C GLY A 55 10.56 -2.14 -13.76
N GLY A 56 9.81 -2.96 -13.01
CA GLY A 56 8.97 -2.47 -11.93
C GLY A 56 9.80 -1.85 -10.81
N ALA A 57 9.56 -0.57 -10.48
CA ALA A 57 10.40 0.22 -9.59
C ALA A 57 9.91 0.29 -8.14
N CYS A 58 8.66 -0.09 -7.88
CA CYS A 58 8.02 0.12 -6.57
C CYS A 58 8.64 -0.64 -5.39
N ALA A 59 9.31 -1.77 -5.62
CA ALA A 59 9.97 -2.47 -4.52
C ALA A 59 11.25 -1.76 -4.02
N GLN A 60 11.85 -0.89 -4.84
CA GLN A 60 13.13 -0.26 -4.51
C GLN A 60 12.98 1.03 -3.70
N ASP A 61 11.81 1.68 -3.77
CA ASP A 61 11.54 2.96 -3.10
C ASP A 61 10.92 2.80 -1.70
N GLY A 62 10.59 1.56 -1.30
CA GLY A 62 9.98 1.23 -0.01
C GLY A 62 8.46 1.40 0.02
N GLY A 63 7.83 1.83 -1.07
CA GLY A 63 6.38 1.91 -1.20
C GLY A 63 5.73 0.61 -1.70
N TRP A 64 4.42 0.69 -1.92
CA TRP A 64 3.66 -0.35 -2.61
C TRP A 64 2.92 0.24 -3.81
N GLY A 65 2.65 -0.63 -4.77
CA GLY A 65 1.70 -0.35 -5.82
C GLY A 65 1.21 -1.62 -6.51
N GLU A 66 0.21 -1.46 -7.36
CA GLU A 66 -0.29 -2.52 -8.21
C GLU A 66 -0.87 -1.92 -9.49
N THR A 67 -0.46 -2.45 -10.65
CA THR A 67 -0.99 -2.03 -11.94
C THR A 67 -2.41 -2.54 -12.17
N CYS A 68 -3.25 -1.74 -12.83
CA CYS A 68 -4.59 -2.11 -13.26
C CYS A 68 -4.64 -3.40 -14.10
N SER A 69 -3.55 -3.73 -14.80
CA SER A 69 -3.45 -4.97 -15.59
C SER A 69 -3.47 -6.24 -14.73
N SER A 70 -3.31 -6.15 -13.41
CA SER A 70 -3.36 -7.31 -12.50
C SER A 70 -4.75 -7.94 -12.40
N TYR A 71 -5.81 -7.20 -12.77
CA TYR A 71 -7.16 -7.74 -12.91
C TYR A 71 -7.27 -8.78 -14.03
N ILE A 72 -6.41 -8.70 -15.05
CA ILE A 72 -6.43 -9.56 -16.23
C ILE A 72 -5.32 -10.61 -16.13
N ASP A 73 -4.11 -10.20 -15.75
CA ASP A 73 -2.96 -11.11 -15.59
C ASP A 73 -2.57 -11.27 -14.10
N PRO A 74 -2.86 -12.44 -13.49
CA PRO A 74 -2.48 -12.72 -12.11
C PRO A 74 -0.97 -12.61 -11.82
N LYS A 75 -0.11 -12.70 -12.84
CA LYS A 75 1.35 -12.55 -12.68
C LYS A 75 1.76 -11.14 -12.32
N LEU A 76 0.91 -10.15 -12.61
CA LEU A 76 1.13 -8.74 -12.33
C LEU A 76 0.63 -8.31 -10.93
N ARG A 77 0.10 -9.24 -10.12
CA ARG A 77 -0.31 -8.95 -8.74
C ARG A 77 0.86 -8.48 -7.89
N GLY A 78 0.67 -7.33 -7.23
CA GLY A 78 1.72 -6.64 -6.48
C GLY A 78 2.92 -6.22 -7.33
N TRP A 79 2.73 -6.09 -8.65
CA TRP A 79 3.70 -5.48 -9.55
C TRP A 79 3.20 -4.10 -9.98
N CYS A 80 4.12 -3.15 -10.04
CA CYS A 80 3.86 -1.77 -10.40
C CYS A 80 5.08 -1.19 -11.10
N GLN A 81 4.82 -0.20 -11.94
CA GLN A 81 5.89 0.58 -12.53
C GLN A 81 6.51 1.54 -11.51
N ALA A 82 5.70 2.14 -10.65
CA ALA A 82 6.12 3.00 -9.53
C ALA A 82 5.17 2.81 -8.34
N SER A 83 5.66 3.06 -7.13
CA SER A 83 4.82 3.06 -5.93
C SER A 83 3.83 4.22 -5.98
N THR A 84 2.66 4.03 -5.39
CA THR A 84 1.62 5.06 -5.32
C THR A 84 1.33 5.40 -3.86
N ALA A 85 0.95 6.66 -3.61
CA ALA A 85 0.73 7.14 -2.25
C ALA A 85 -0.45 6.41 -1.61
N SER A 86 -1.55 6.20 -2.36
CA SER A 86 -2.74 5.54 -1.84
C SER A 86 -2.51 4.04 -1.58
N GLN A 87 -1.84 3.32 -2.49
CA GLN A 87 -1.60 1.88 -2.31
C GLN A 87 -0.57 1.62 -1.20
N THR A 88 0.45 2.50 -1.07
CA THR A 88 1.38 2.47 0.07
C THR A 88 0.64 2.69 1.38
N ALA A 89 -0.25 3.68 1.43
CA ALA A 89 -1.06 3.95 2.61
C ALA A 89 -1.96 2.76 3.00
N TRP A 90 -2.58 2.09 2.02
CA TRP A 90 -3.39 0.88 2.29
C TRP A 90 -2.55 -0.26 2.86
N ALA A 91 -1.35 -0.49 2.30
CA ALA A 91 -0.42 -1.49 2.81
C ALA A 91 0.01 -1.18 4.25
N LEU A 92 0.36 0.09 4.55
CA LEU A 92 0.69 0.53 5.90
C LEU A 92 -0.46 0.31 6.88
N GLN A 93 -1.66 0.72 6.52
CA GLN A 93 -2.85 0.51 7.35
C GLN A 93 -3.10 -0.99 7.60
N GLY A 94 -2.89 -1.85 6.60
CA GLY A 94 -2.97 -3.31 6.75
C GLY A 94 -1.91 -3.87 7.71
N LEU A 95 -0.65 -3.44 7.56
CA LEU A 95 0.46 -3.87 8.44
C LEU A 95 0.26 -3.41 9.89
N LEU A 96 -0.17 -2.15 10.10
CA LEU A 96 -0.47 -1.62 11.43
C LEU A 96 -1.64 -2.37 12.08
N ALA A 97 -2.72 -2.62 11.32
CA ALA A 97 -3.87 -3.38 11.82
C ALA A 97 -3.52 -4.83 12.14
N ALA A 98 -2.66 -5.46 11.33
CA ALA A 98 -2.15 -6.79 11.61
C ALA A 98 -1.30 -6.80 12.89
N GLY A 99 -0.44 -5.79 13.10
CA GLY A 99 0.36 -5.68 14.32
C GLY A 99 -0.48 -5.43 15.57
N ASP A 100 -1.54 -4.62 15.48
CA ASP A 100 -2.51 -4.46 16.57
C ASP A 100 -3.22 -5.79 16.90
N ALA A 101 -3.55 -6.61 15.89
CA ALA A 101 -4.25 -7.87 16.08
C ALA A 101 -3.34 -9.02 16.56
N LEU A 102 -2.07 -9.03 16.14
CA LEU A 102 -1.11 -10.12 16.39
C LEU A 102 -0.15 -9.82 17.54
N GLY A 103 -0.01 -8.55 17.95
CA GLY A 103 0.94 -8.12 18.97
C GLY A 103 2.38 -7.98 18.47
N GLU A 104 2.62 -8.16 17.17
CA GLU A 104 3.94 -8.08 16.53
C GLU A 104 3.86 -7.23 15.27
N TYR A 105 4.76 -6.25 15.13
CA TYR A 105 4.77 -5.30 14.00
C TYR A 105 5.90 -5.60 13.05
N GLU A 106 5.61 -5.55 11.75
CA GLU A 106 6.62 -5.62 10.67
C GLU A 106 7.33 -4.25 10.55
N GLU A 107 8.08 -3.86 11.58
CA GLU A 107 8.60 -2.49 11.78
C GLU A 107 9.42 -1.99 10.59
N ASP A 108 10.31 -2.82 10.03
CA ASP A 108 11.15 -2.43 8.90
C ASP A 108 10.32 -2.08 7.67
N ALA A 109 9.32 -2.91 7.34
CA ALA A 109 8.44 -2.68 6.21
C ALA A 109 7.58 -1.43 6.41
N ILE A 110 7.06 -1.25 7.64
CA ILE A 110 6.30 -0.06 8.02
C ILE A 110 7.18 1.19 7.88
N HIS A 111 8.42 1.17 8.37
CA HIS A 111 9.34 2.29 8.28
C HIS A 111 9.67 2.66 6.84
N LEU A 112 9.92 1.69 5.97
CA LEU A 112 10.15 1.95 4.55
C LEU A 112 8.94 2.60 3.87
N GLY A 113 7.73 2.12 4.17
CA GLY A 113 6.49 2.72 3.63
C GLY A 113 6.25 4.14 4.12
N VAL A 114 6.47 4.40 5.42
CA VAL A 114 6.37 5.75 5.99
C VAL A 114 7.42 6.67 5.38
N LYS A 115 8.66 6.18 5.20
CA LYS A 115 9.74 6.94 4.57
C LYS A 115 9.38 7.33 3.14
N PHE A 116 8.80 6.41 2.38
CA PHE A 116 8.30 6.68 1.04
C PHE A 116 7.23 7.78 1.04
N LEU A 117 6.24 7.72 1.94
CA LEU A 117 5.22 8.77 2.01
C LEU A 117 5.83 10.12 2.38
N LEU A 118 6.72 10.18 3.35
CA LEU A 118 7.35 11.44 3.75
C LEU A 118 8.29 11.99 2.68
N SER A 119 9.00 11.13 1.93
CA SER A 119 9.92 11.58 0.87
C SER A 119 9.21 12.03 -0.42
N THR A 120 7.98 11.55 -0.64
CA THR A 120 7.16 11.91 -1.81
C THR A 120 6.12 13.00 -1.53
N GLN A 121 6.03 13.45 -0.28
CA GLN A 121 5.21 14.60 0.09
C GLN A 121 5.78 15.87 -0.55
N ARG A 122 4.91 16.63 -1.22
CA ARG A 122 5.27 17.91 -1.85
C ARG A 122 5.38 19.01 -0.80
N GLY A 123 6.01 20.12 -1.16
CA GLY A 123 6.16 21.28 -0.27
C GLY A 123 4.84 21.92 0.19
N ASP A 124 3.75 21.72 -0.55
CA ASP A 124 2.40 22.14 -0.16
C ASP A 124 1.68 21.13 0.76
N GLY A 125 2.36 20.05 1.15
CA GLY A 125 1.84 18.97 1.97
C GLY A 125 1.07 17.89 1.21
N SER A 126 0.88 18.05 -0.11
CA SER A 126 0.11 17.11 -0.93
C SER A 126 0.95 15.96 -1.48
N TRP A 127 0.30 14.87 -1.88
CA TRP A 127 0.90 13.77 -2.66
C TRP A 127 0.45 13.80 -4.11
N HIS A 128 1.37 13.56 -5.04
CA HIS A 128 1.02 13.38 -6.44
C HIS A 128 0.96 11.89 -6.80
N GLU A 129 -0.15 11.47 -7.41
CA GLU A 129 -0.34 10.10 -7.85
C GLU A 129 -0.81 10.11 -9.32
N ALA A 130 0.08 9.68 -10.23
CA ALA A 130 -0.20 9.68 -11.67
C ALA A 130 -0.97 8.44 -12.13
N TYR A 131 -0.84 7.32 -11.40
CA TYR A 131 -1.43 6.04 -11.75
C TYR A 131 -2.87 5.91 -11.25
N PHE A 132 -3.67 5.11 -11.96
CA PHE A 132 -5.05 4.81 -11.58
C PHE A 132 -5.03 3.74 -10.48
N THR A 133 -5.68 4.05 -9.36
CA THR A 133 -5.74 3.16 -8.19
C THR A 133 -7.17 2.74 -7.85
N GLY A 134 -8.17 3.39 -8.46
CA GLY A 134 -9.58 3.02 -8.36
C GLY A 134 -10.02 2.14 -9.53
N THR A 135 -10.97 1.25 -9.26
CA THR A 135 -11.58 0.37 -10.26
C THR A 135 -13.08 0.56 -10.25
N GLY A 136 -13.66 0.90 -11.40
CA GLY A 136 -15.11 0.93 -11.60
C GLY A 136 -15.62 -0.45 -11.99
N PHE A 137 -15.15 -0.96 -13.14
CA PHE A 137 -15.42 -2.33 -13.59
C PHE A 137 -14.09 -3.00 -13.96
N ALA A 138 -13.74 -4.05 -13.22
CA ALA A 138 -12.45 -4.74 -13.36
C ALA A 138 -12.21 -5.21 -14.80
N GLY A 139 -11.10 -4.79 -15.40
CA GLY A 139 -10.74 -5.12 -16.79
C GLY A 139 -11.27 -4.14 -17.85
N HIS A 140 -12.14 -3.18 -17.48
CA HIS A 140 -12.75 -2.27 -18.47
C HIS A 140 -12.74 -0.80 -18.07
N ILE A 141 -12.98 -0.45 -16.80
CA ILE A 141 -13.07 0.94 -16.35
C ILE A 141 -12.23 1.14 -15.09
N TYR A 142 -11.21 2.00 -15.21
CA TYR A 142 -10.32 2.41 -14.12
C TYR A 142 -10.51 3.89 -13.82
N LEU A 143 -10.45 4.23 -12.54
CA LEU A 143 -10.76 5.57 -12.03
C LEU A 143 -9.58 6.12 -11.24
N ARG A 144 -9.29 7.40 -11.46
CA ARG A 144 -8.32 8.14 -10.66
C ARG A 144 -9.06 9.04 -9.71
N TYR A 145 -9.07 8.66 -8.43
CA TYR A 145 -9.64 9.47 -7.37
C TYR A 145 -8.56 10.40 -6.82
N HIS A 146 -8.58 11.68 -7.21
CA HIS A 146 -7.53 12.65 -6.82
C HIS A 146 -7.33 12.76 -5.30
N MET A 147 -8.40 12.58 -4.52
CA MET A 147 -8.34 12.68 -3.06
C MET A 147 -7.77 11.44 -2.37
N TYR A 148 -7.61 10.31 -3.05
CA TYR A 148 -7.09 9.08 -2.43
C TYR A 148 -5.68 9.27 -1.90
N ALA A 149 -4.81 9.88 -2.71
CA ALA A 149 -3.42 10.14 -2.33
C ALA A 149 -3.34 11.01 -1.07
N GLN A 150 -4.23 11.99 -0.89
CA GLN A 150 -4.21 12.86 0.29
C GLN A 150 -4.81 12.14 1.50
N HIS A 151 -6.03 11.64 1.33
CA HIS A 151 -6.83 11.08 2.41
C HIS A 151 -6.14 9.87 3.03
N PHE A 152 -5.75 8.89 2.22
CA PHE A 152 -5.18 7.65 2.75
C PHE A 152 -3.79 7.86 3.34
N SER A 153 -2.94 8.69 2.73
CA SER A 153 -1.61 8.97 3.29
C SER A 153 -1.69 9.58 4.69
N LEU A 154 -2.57 10.56 4.90
CA LEU A 154 -2.80 11.12 6.24
C LEU A 154 -3.40 10.08 7.21
N SER A 155 -4.38 9.31 6.75
CA SER A 155 -5.00 8.24 7.56
C SER A 155 -4.03 7.11 7.93
N ALA A 156 -2.95 6.90 7.18
CA ALA A 156 -1.91 5.91 7.50
C ALA A 156 -0.84 6.49 8.45
N LEU A 157 -0.43 7.74 8.25
CA LEU A 157 0.60 8.39 9.07
C LEU A 157 0.13 8.67 10.51
N SER A 158 -1.15 8.98 10.70
CA SER A 158 -1.73 9.25 12.02
C SER A 158 -1.61 8.07 13.01
N PRO A 159 -2.10 6.85 12.69
CA PRO A 159 -1.91 5.71 13.57
C PRO A 159 -0.43 5.37 13.72
N TYR A 160 0.39 5.41 12.67
CA TYR A 160 1.83 5.17 12.81
C TYR A 160 2.47 6.07 13.88
N ARG A 161 2.21 7.38 13.83
CA ARG A 161 2.70 8.34 14.83
C ARG A 161 2.29 7.95 16.25
N ARG A 162 1.02 7.55 16.44
CA ARG A 162 0.50 7.11 17.75
C ARG A 162 1.21 5.84 18.24
N HIS A 163 1.46 4.88 17.37
CA HIS A 163 2.15 3.64 17.72
C HIS A 163 3.59 3.88 18.17
N VAL A 164 4.30 4.79 17.50
CA VAL A 164 5.65 5.21 17.90
C VAL A 164 5.64 5.93 19.25
N GLN A 165 4.69 6.86 19.46
CA GLN A 165 4.57 7.58 20.74
C GLN A 165 4.24 6.67 21.93
N ASN A 166 3.43 5.64 21.70
CA ASN A 166 3.06 4.67 22.73
C ASN A 166 4.09 3.54 22.91
N GLY A 167 5.22 3.57 22.19
CA GLY A 167 6.27 2.55 22.27
C GLY A 167 5.90 1.18 21.67
N LYS A 168 4.80 1.10 20.90
CA LYS A 168 4.41 -0.14 20.19
C LYS A 168 5.30 -0.44 18.98
N ILE A 169 5.82 0.61 18.34
CA ILE A 169 6.79 0.54 17.24
C ILE A 169 8.01 1.35 17.65
N ARG A 170 9.22 0.85 17.42
CA ARG A 170 10.45 1.54 17.82
C ARG A 170 10.67 2.74 16.90
N LYS A 171 11.05 3.88 17.47
CA LYS A 171 11.39 5.08 16.67
C LYS A 171 12.60 4.76 15.79
N SER A 172 12.47 4.97 14.49
CA SER A 172 13.59 4.83 13.57
C SER A 172 14.58 5.99 13.71
N SER A 173 15.86 5.73 13.46
CA SER A 173 16.94 6.72 13.62
C SER A 173 16.83 7.90 12.64
N TRP A 174 16.19 7.71 11.50
CA TRP A 174 16.00 8.73 10.47
C TRP A 174 14.78 9.62 10.71
N LEU A 175 13.89 9.24 11.63
CA LEU A 175 12.66 9.98 11.91
C LEU A 175 12.95 11.09 12.93
N LYS A 176 13.10 12.32 12.42
CA LYS A 176 13.16 13.54 13.24
C LYS A 176 11.74 13.96 13.63
N MET A 177 11.16 13.27 14.62
CA MET A 177 10.02 13.77 15.41
C MET A 177 10.53 14.59 16.59
#